data_AF-A0AAW9J7C6-F1
#
_entry.id   AF-A0AAW9J7C6-F1
#
_cell.length_a   1.000
_cell.length_b   1.000
_cell.length_c   1.000
_cell.angle_alpha   90.00
_cell.angle_beta   90.00
_cell.angle_gamma   90.00
#
_symmetry.space_group_name_H-M   'P 1'
#
loop_
_entity.id
_entity.type
_entity.pdbx_description
1 polymer ?
#
loop_
_entity_poly.entity_id
_entity_poly.type
_entity_poly.pdbx_seq_one_letter_code
_entity_poly.pdbx_strand_id
1 'polypeptide(L)'
;EEAFAILEAEISDCNQVIVDIYSRFLFESEIFEKRKESSLSVEEINDVMIKAQKEAYGDGLDSSLLHKYMWTWKPHYYYATDNFYNFPYAFGNLFAKGLYAEYLNRGESFCKEYEELLAVTGKEKVCDVTKLMNIDVHDVNFWRNSLKLIEEDIEKFIELSYEIN
;
A
#
# COMPACT_ATOMS: atom_id res chain seq x y z
N GLU A 1 -0.30 -10.51 25.41
CA GLU A 1 1.00 -9.89 25.08
C GLU A 1 1.47 -10.24 23.67
N GLU A 2 1.70 -11.51 23.32
CA GLU A 2 2.21 -11.90 21.98
C GLU A 2 1.29 -11.47 20.81
N ALA A 3 -0.01 -11.76 20.88
CA ALA A 3 -0.97 -11.38 19.83
C ALA A 3 -1.03 -9.86 19.60
N PHE A 4 -0.88 -9.06 20.67
CA PHE A 4 -0.89 -7.61 20.59
C PHE A 4 0.35 -7.07 19.86
N ALA A 5 1.53 -7.63 20.17
CA ALA A 5 2.77 -7.26 19.50
C ALA A 5 2.78 -7.67 18.00
N ILE A 6 2.20 -8.83 17.67
CA ILE A 6 2.08 -9.28 16.27
C ILE A 6 1.15 -8.35 15.49
N LEU A 7 0.00 -7.97 16.07
CA LEU A 7 -0.93 -7.04 15.44
C LEU A 7 -0.32 -5.65 15.25
N GLU A 8 0.42 -5.14 16.24
CA GLU A 8 1.14 -3.87 16.11
C GLU A 8 2.08 -3.88 14.91
N ALA A 9 2.91 -4.92 14.80
CA ALA A 9 3.84 -5.06 13.70
C ALA A 9 3.13 -5.13 12.33
N GLU A 10 2.07 -5.95 12.22
CA GLU A 10 1.31 -6.10 10.97
C GLU A 10 0.62 -4.79 10.54
N ILE A 11 0.01 -4.06 11.48
CA ILE A 11 -0.66 -2.78 11.20
C ILE A 11 0.38 -1.71 10.82
N SER A 12 1.51 -1.66 11.52
CA SER A 12 2.62 -0.75 11.22
C SER A 12 3.20 -1.01 9.82
N ASP A 13 3.38 -2.27 9.46
CA ASP A 13 3.84 -2.67 8.12
C ASP A 13 2.81 -2.31 7.03
N CYS A 14 1.52 -2.56 7.29
CA CYS A 14 0.43 -2.15 6.40
C CYS A 14 0.41 -0.62 6.18
N ASN A 15 0.55 0.17 7.24
CA ASN A 15 0.65 1.62 7.13
C ASN A 15 1.84 2.06 6.26
N GLN A 16 2.99 1.40 6.42
CA GLN A 16 4.18 1.69 5.60
C GLN A 16 3.97 1.36 4.11
N VAL A 17 3.25 0.29 3.76
CA VAL A 17 3.11 -0.11 2.35
C VAL A 17 1.84 0.41 1.68
N ILE A 18 0.85 0.86 2.44
CA ILE A 18 -0.40 1.42 1.89
C ILE A 18 -0.39 2.95 1.97
N VAL A 19 -0.25 3.51 3.18
CA VAL A 19 -0.39 4.96 3.40
C VAL A 19 0.87 5.71 2.96
N ASP A 20 2.06 5.29 3.39
CA ASP A 20 3.31 5.96 2.97
C ASP A 20 3.48 5.84 1.45
N ILE A 21 3.24 4.66 0.86
CA ILE A 21 3.39 4.49 -0.59
C ILE A 21 2.36 5.31 -1.37
N TYR A 22 1.14 5.49 -0.86
CA TYR A 22 0.18 6.41 -1.46
C TYR A 22 0.70 7.86 -1.45
N SER A 23 1.29 8.32 -0.35
CA SER A 23 1.99 9.62 -0.28
C SER A 23 3.07 9.73 -1.36
N ARG A 24 3.90 8.68 -1.52
CA ARG A 24 4.97 8.66 -2.52
C ARG A 24 4.42 8.69 -3.95
N PHE A 25 3.33 7.98 -4.21
CA PHE A 25 2.65 7.95 -5.50
C PHE A 25 2.09 9.34 -5.86
N LEU A 26 1.44 10.02 -4.91
CA LEU A 26 0.94 11.39 -5.09
C LEU A 26 2.08 12.38 -5.35
N PHE A 27 3.16 12.28 -4.57
CA PHE A 27 4.35 13.11 -4.74
C PHE A 27 4.94 12.95 -6.15
N GLU A 28 5.23 11.72 -6.56
CA GLU A 28 5.86 11.44 -7.85
C GLU A 28 4.96 11.85 -9.04
N SER A 29 3.65 11.59 -8.93
CA SER A 29 2.67 12.02 -9.93
C SER A 29 2.65 13.54 -10.12
N GLU A 30 2.56 14.31 -9.03
CA GLU A 30 2.53 15.77 -9.09
C GLU A 30 3.87 16.35 -9.57
N ILE A 31 5.01 15.75 -9.18
CA ILE A 31 6.32 16.13 -9.71
C ILE A 31 6.38 15.94 -11.22
N PHE A 32 5.93 14.80 -11.74
CA PHE A 32 5.94 14.52 -13.18
C PHE A 32 5.04 15.47 -13.95
N GLU A 33 3.84 15.78 -13.45
CA GLU A 33 2.96 16.76 -14.10
C GLU A 33 3.59 18.15 -14.14
N LYS A 34 4.12 18.65 -13.01
CA LYS A 34 4.76 19.97 -12.96
C LYS A 34 6.01 20.06 -13.83
N ARG A 35 6.80 18.97 -13.92
CA ARG A 35 8.04 18.92 -14.72
C ARG A 35 7.82 18.95 -16.22
N LYS A 36 6.58 18.77 -16.71
CA LYS A 36 6.24 18.99 -18.13
C LYS A 36 6.33 20.46 -18.52
N GLU A 37 6.09 21.38 -17.57
CA GLU A 37 6.03 22.82 -17.81
C GLU A 37 7.36 23.52 -17.52
N SER A 38 8.05 23.15 -16.43
CA SER A 38 9.31 23.80 -16.04
C SER A 38 10.21 22.93 -15.17
N SER A 39 11.45 23.40 -14.95
CA SER A 39 12.22 22.97 -13.78
C SER A 39 11.54 23.44 -12.49
N LEU A 40 11.78 22.73 -11.39
CA LEU A 40 11.20 23.04 -10.08
C LEU A 40 12.27 23.50 -9.10
N SER A 41 11.94 24.49 -8.28
CA SER A 41 12.77 24.89 -7.13
C SER A 41 12.65 23.90 -5.98
N VAL A 42 13.54 24.03 -4.99
CA VAL A 42 13.49 23.22 -3.77
C VAL A 42 12.21 23.47 -2.98
N GLU A 43 11.74 24.72 -2.95
CA GLU A 43 10.49 25.12 -2.31
C GLU A 43 9.29 24.45 -2.97
N GLU A 44 9.22 24.44 -4.30
CA GLU A 44 8.12 23.79 -5.03
C GLU A 44 8.09 22.28 -4.76
N ILE A 45 9.25 21.61 -4.75
CA ILE A 45 9.32 20.17 -4.45
C ILE A 45 8.91 19.89 -3.00
N ASN A 46 9.37 20.73 -2.05
CA ASN A 46 8.98 20.64 -0.65
C ASN A 46 7.47 20.80 -0.46
N ASP A 47 6.84 21.74 -1.18
CA ASP A 47 5.40 21.97 -1.10
C ASP A 47 4.61 20.77 -1.65
N VAL A 48 5.07 20.17 -2.74
CA VAL A 48 4.49 18.92 -3.28
C VAL A 48 4.61 17.77 -2.27
N MET A 49 5.77 17.62 -1.61
CA MET A 49 5.98 16.59 -0.59
C MET A 49 5.07 16.78 0.63
N ILE A 50 4.91 18.02 1.10
CA ILE A 50 3.99 18.32 2.21
C ILE A 50 2.54 18.08 1.82
N LYS A 51 2.13 18.47 0.61
CA LYS A 51 0.77 18.21 0.09
C LYS A 51 0.49 16.71 0.06
N ALA A 52 1.41 15.93 -0.49
CA ALA A 52 1.28 14.47 -0.58
C ALA A 52 1.16 13.80 0.80
N GLN A 53 1.99 14.21 1.78
CA GLN A 53 1.89 13.71 3.15
C GLN A 53 0.53 14.03 3.79
N LYS A 54 0.04 15.26 3.65
CA LYS A 54 -1.28 15.65 4.20
C LYS A 54 -2.42 14.87 3.57
N GLU A 55 -2.38 14.66 2.26
CA GLU A 55 -3.43 13.95 1.55
C GLU A 55 -3.46 12.46 1.89
N ALA A 56 -2.30 11.81 1.99
CA ALA A 56 -2.22 10.39 2.28
C ALA A 56 -2.48 10.06 3.75
N TYR A 57 -1.88 10.81 4.68
CA TYR A 57 -1.97 10.53 6.12
C TYR A 57 -3.16 11.17 6.82
N GLY A 58 -3.84 12.12 6.18
CA GLY A 58 -4.97 12.83 6.78
C GLY A 58 -4.58 13.51 8.10
N ASP A 59 -5.27 13.16 9.17
CA ASP A 59 -5.03 13.64 10.54
C ASP A 59 -4.14 12.70 11.37
N GLY A 60 -3.60 11.63 10.78
CA GLY A 60 -2.74 10.66 11.46
C GLY A 60 -1.32 11.16 11.77
N LEU A 61 -0.91 12.32 11.23
CA LEU A 61 0.38 12.96 11.52
C LEU A 61 0.17 14.36 12.11
N ASP A 62 1.03 14.72 13.08
CA ASP A 62 1.12 16.10 13.54
C ASP A 62 1.59 17.01 12.39
N SER A 63 0.75 17.98 12.03
CA SER A 63 1.01 18.94 10.95
C SER A 63 2.32 19.74 11.12
N SER A 64 2.82 19.88 12.35
CA SER A 64 4.09 20.54 12.65
C SER A 64 5.32 19.65 12.42
N LEU A 65 5.12 18.33 12.33
CA LEU A 65 6.18 17.33 12.16
C LEU A 65 6.31 16.79 10.73
N LEU A 66 5.50 17.30 9.79
CA LEU A 66 5.58 16.90 8.39
C LEU A 66 6.97 17.15 7.81
N HIS A 67 7.52 16.15 7.12
CA HIS A 67 8.90 16.18 6.68
C HIS A 67 9.02 16.67 5.23
N LYS A 68 9.14 17.99 5.04
CA LYS A 68 9.23 18.59 3.69
C LYS A 68 10.37 18.06 2.82
N TYR A 69 11.49 17.64 3.43
CA TYR A 69 12.64 17.09 2.71
C TYR A 69 12.61 15.56 2.57
N MET A 70 11.51 14.89 2.88
CA MET A 70 11.45 13.42 2.80
C MET A 70 11.80 12.88 1.40
N TRP A 71 11.60 13.68 0.36
CA TRP A 71 12.00 13.36 -1.00
C TRP A 71 13.51 13.16 -1.19
N THR A 72 14.37 13.76 -0.36
CA THR A 72 15.83 13.61 -0.46
C THR A 72 16.34 12.28 0.08
N TRP A 73 15.55 11.57 0.90
CA TRP A 73 15.99 10.39 1.65
C TRP A 73 15.45 9.07 1.08
N LYS A 74 14.59 9.13 0.06
CA LYS A 74 14.03 7.94 -0.59
C LYS A 74 14.77 7.68 -1.91
N PRO A 75 15.68 6.69 -1.97
CA PRO A 75 16.50 6.46 -3.16
C PRO A 75 15.68 6.13 -4.40
N HIS A 76 14.51 5.49 -4.22
CA HIS A 76 13.63 5.06 -5.31
C HIS A 76 13.16 6.20 -6.23
N TYR A 77 13.08 7.46 -5.75
CA TYR A 77 12.72 8.60 -6.62
C TYR A 77 13.79 8.94 -7.66
N TYR A 78 15.00 8.41 -7.49
CA TYR A 78 16.15 8.74 -8.31
C TYR A 78 16.53 7.58 -9.24
N TYR A 79 15.70 6.54 -9.33
CA TYR A 79 15.90 5.46 -10.28
C TYR A 79 15.34 5.88 -11.64
N ALA A 80 16.24 6.23 -12.56
CA ALA A 80 15.86 6.75 -13.88
C ALA A 80 15.04 5.76 -14.74
N THR A 81 15.11 4.47 -14.44
CA THR A 81 14.42 3.40 -15.17
C THR A 81 13.16 2.88 -14.48
N ASP A 82 12.95 3.23 -13.21
CA ASP A 82 11.97 2.58 -12.35
C ASP A 82 11.10 3.60 -11.61
N ASN A 83 10.32 4.36 -12.39
CA ASN A 83 9.32 5.27 -11.84
C ASN A 83 8.24 4.49 -11.07
N PHE A 84 7.66 5.09 -10.04
CA PHE A 84 6.65 4.49 -9.18
C PHE A 84 7.08 3.14 -8.59
N TYR A 85 8.39 2.94 -8.38
CA TYR A 85 8.99 1.70 -7.87
C TYR A 85 8.33 1.17 -6.59
N ASN A 86 7.79 2.07 -5.75
CA ASN A 86 7.15 1.66 -4.50
C ASN A 86 5.76 1.04 -4.72
N PHE A 87 5.05 1.37 -5.80
CA PHE A 87 3.66 0.93 -6.02
C PHE A 87 3.46 -0.60 -6.00
N PRO A 88 4.35 -1.43 -6.59
CA PRO A 88 4.27 -2.89 -6.48
C PRO A 88 4.18 -3.45 -5.05
N TYR A 89 4.74 -2.77 -4.03
CA TYR A 89 4.59 -3.21 -2.63
C TYR A 89 3.15 -3.00 -2.13
N ALA A 90 2.53 -1.86 -2.45
CA ALA A 90 1.13 -1.61 -2.12
C ALA A 90 0.20 -2.62 -2.82
N PHE A 91 0.44 -2.84 -4.12
CA PHE A 91 -0.29 -3.85 -4.90
C PHE A 91 -0.11 -5.24 -4.27
N GLY A 92 1.13 -5.66 -3.98
CA GLY A 92 1.43 -6.98 -3.44
C GLY A 92 0.77 -7.23 -2.08
N ASN A 93 0.82 -6.26 -1.17
CA ASN A 93 0.19 -6.36 0.14
C ASN A 93 -1.33 -6.53 0.02
N LEU A 94 -2.01 -5.64 -0.72
CA LEU A 94 -3.46 -5.73 -0.88
C LEU A 94 -3.88 -6.96 -1.70
N PHE A 95 -3.08 -7.37 -2.68
CA PHE A 95 -3.37 -8.57 -3.47
C PHE A 95 -3.26 -9.83 -2.61
N ALA A 96 -2.22 -9.95 -1.77
CA ALA A 96 -2.07 -11.05 -0.83
C ALA A 96 -3.21 -11.11 0.19
N LYS A 97 -3.61 -9.96 0.76
CA LYS A 97 -4.77 -9.88 1.66
C LYS A 97 -6.08 -10.22 0.95
N GLY A 98 -6.27 -9.76 -0.29
CA GLY A 98 -7.45 -10.09 -1.09
C GLY A 98 -7.54 -11.58 -1.42
N LEU A 99 -6.42 -12.21 -1.76
CA LEU A 99 -6.33 -13.66 -1.92
C LEU A 99 -6.67 -14.40 -0.61
N TYR A 100 -6.23 -13.90 0.54
CA TYR A 100 -6.59 -14.47 1.83
C TYR A 100 -8.08 -14.30 2.14
N ALA A 101 -8.69 -13.16 1.82
CA ALA A 101 -10.13 -12.97 1.94
C ALA A 101 -10.92 -13.98 1.07
N GLU A 102 -10.45 -14.24 -0.16
CA GLU A 102 -11.02 -15.27 -1.03
C GLU A 102 -10.86 -16.68 -0.44
N TYR A 103 -9.73 -16.98 0.20
CA TYR A 103 -9.55 -18.23 0.93
C TYR A 103 -10.57 -18.39 2.07
N LEU A 104 -10.80 -17.35 2.87
CA LEU A 104 -11.81 -17.40 3.95
C LEU A 104 -13.23 -17.67 3.42
N ASN A 105 -13.56 -17.19 2.22
CA ASN A 105 -14.86 -17.42 1.59
C ASN A 105 -15.01 -18.82 0.97
N ARG A 106 -13.95 -19.32 0.34
CA ARG A 106 -13.98 -20.50 -0.53
C ARG A 106 -13.45 -21.78 0.14
N GLY A 107 -12.72 -21.65 1.24
CA GLY A 107 -12.09 -22.74 1.98
C GLY A 107 -11.10 -23.55 1.12
N GLU A 108 -11.01 -24.85 1.34
CA GLU A 108 -10.02 -25.75 0.73
C GLU A 108 -10.02 -25.73 -0.82
N SER A 109 -11.15 -25.36 -1.45
CA SER A 109 -11.24 -25.26 -2.91
C SER A 109 -10.31 -24.19 -3.51
N PHE A 110 -9.90 -23.20 -2.70
CA PHE A 110 -8.96 -22.15 -3.08
C PHE A 110 -7.53 -22.66 -3.31
N CYS A 111 -7.07 -23.63 -2.50
CA CYS A 111 -5.66 -24.00 -2.42
C CYS A 111 -5.09 -24.46 -3.77
N LYS A 112 -5.86 -25.26 -4.52
CA LYS A 112 -5.44 -25.75 -5.83
C LYS A 112 -5.27 -24.61 -6.85
N GLU A 113 -6.22 -23.68 -6.91
CA GLU A 113 -6.12 -22.54 -7.82
C GLU A 113 -4.98 -21.59 -7.42
N TYR A 114 -4.71 -21.46 -6.11
CA TYR A 114 -3.58 -20.68 -5.62
C TYR A 114 -2.23 -21.29 -6.04
N GLU A 115 -2.09 -22.62 -6.01
CA GLU A 115 -0.91 -23.31 -6.56
C GLU A 115 -0.75 -23.05 -8.06
N GLU A 116 -1.84 -23.07 -8.82
CA GLU A 116 -1.84 -22.77 -10.25
C GLU A 116 -1.41 -21.30 -10.51
N LEU A 117 -1.92 -20.35 -9.72
CA LEU A 117 -1.50 -18.95 -9.76
C LEU A 117 0.00 -18.80 -9.49
N LEU A 118 0.52 -19.45 -8.45
CA LEU A 118 1.95 -19.41 -8.12
C LEU A 118 2.81 -20.00 -9.25
N ALA A 119 2.35 -21.08 -9.88
CA ALA A 119 3.07 -21.75 -10.96
C ALA A 119 3.22 -20.90 -12.24
N VAL A 120 2.31 -19.95 -12.48
CA VAL A 120 2.34 -19.04 -13.63
C VAL A 120 2.87 -17.63 -13.31
N THR A 121 3.07 -17.31 -12.03
CA THR A 121 3.61 -16.01 -11.62
C THR A 121 4.97 -15.76 -12.31
N GLY A 122 5.12 -14.56 -12.88
CA GLY A 122 6.32 -14.14 -13.63
C GLY A 122 6.40 -14.64 -15.08
N LYS A 123 5.43 -15.45 -15.54
CA LYS A 123 5.34 -15.92 -16.93
C LYS A 123 4.31 -15.14 -17.75
N GLU A 124 3.32 -14.56 -17.08
CA GLU A 124 2.18 -13.88 -17.69
C GLU A 124 1.97 -12.48 -17.08
N LYS A 125 1.08 -11.69 -17.70
CA LYS A 125 0.69 -10.38 -17.17
C LYS A 125 -0.14 -10.54 -15.90
N VAL A 126 -0.03 -9.57 -15.00
CA VAL A 126 -0.74 -9.59 -13.71
C VAL A 126 -2.24 -9.83 -13.86
N CYS A 127 -2.92 -9.13 -14.78
CA CYS A 127 -4.36 -9.28 -15.01
C CYS A 127 -4.75 -10.67 -15.51
N ASP A 128 -3.85 -11.39 -16.18
CA ASP A 128 -4.13 -12.73 -16.70
C ASP A 128 -3.85 -13.79 -15.63
N VAL A 129 -2.84 -13.57 -14.78
CA VAL A 129 -2.56 -14.38 -13.60
C VAL A 129 -3.72 -14.30 -12.59
N THR A 130 -4.22 -13.11 -12.28
CA THR A 130 -5.28 -12.93 -11.26
C THR A 130 -6.62 -13.55 -11.69
N LYS A 131 -6.91 -13.58 -12.99
CA LYS A 131 -8.13 -14.21 -13.53
C LYS A 131 -8.22 -15.71 -13.23
N LEU A 132 -7.09 -16.41 -13.03
CA LEU A 132 -7.10 -17.81 -12.61
C LEU A 132 -7.81 -18.03 -11.28
N MET A 133 -7.80 -17.00 -10.42
CA MET A 133 -8.50 -16.98 -9.14
C MET A 133 -9.90 -16.36 -9.23
N ASN A 134 -10.39 -16.08 -10.44
CA ASN A 134 -11.59 -15.28 -10.71
C ASN A 134 -11.51 -13.85 -10.13
N ILE A 135 -10.29 -13.27 -10.04
CA ILE A 135 -10.07 -11.91 -9.52
C ILE A 135 -9.85 -10.93 -10.67
N ASP A 136 -10.71 -9.91 -10.76
CA ASP A 136 -10.51 -8.73 -11.59
C ASP A 136 -9.82 -7.62 -10.80
N VAL A 137 -8.56 -7.33 -11.15
CA VAL A 137 -7.76 -6.26 -10.53
C VAL A 137 -8.28 -4.85 -10.82
N HIS A 138 -9.22 -4.70 -11.76
CA HIS A 138 -9.89 -3.43 -12.02
C HIS A 138 -11.16 -3.23 -11.17
N ASP A 139 -11.64 -4.26 -10.47
CA ASP A 139 -12.77 -4.13 -9.56
C ASP A 139 -12.32 -3.51 -8.23
N VAL A 140 -12.83 -2.31 -7.93
CA VAL A 140 -12.58 -1.61 -6.67
C VAL A 140 -13.04 -2.41 -5.45
N ASN A 141 -14.05 -3.27 -5.58
CA ASN A 141 -14.57 -4.04 -4.46
C ASN A 141 -13.59 -5.12 -3.99
N PHE A 142 -12.80 -5.70 -4.90
CA PHE A 142 -11.72 -6.61 -4.53
C PHE A 142 -10.73 -5.92 -3.58
N TRP A 143 -10.27 -4.72 -3.94
CA TRP A 143 -9.34 -3.95 -3.12
C TRP A 143 -9.95 -3.47 -1.79
N ARG A 144 -11.24 -3.12 -1.78
CA ARG A 144 -11.97 -2.80 -0.54
C ARG A 144 -12.04 -4.01 0.40
N ASN A 145 -12.24 -5.21 -0.11
CA ASN A 145 -12.23 -6.42 0.70
C ASN A 145 -10.84 -6.68 1.30
N SER A 146 -9.76 -6.40 0.55
CA SER A 146 -8.38 -6.47 1.09
C SER A 146 -8.15 -5.48 2.23
N LEU A 147 -8.62 -4.23 2.08
CA LEU A 147 -8.52 -3.20 3.11
C LEU A 147 -9.34 -3.53 4.36
N LYS A 148 -10.48 -4.20 4.19
CA LYS A 148 -11.33 -4.60 5.31
C LYS A 148 -10.63 -5.54 6.29
N LEU A 149 -9.75 -6.42 5.82
CA LEU A 149 -8.93 -7.25 6.71
C LEU A 149 -8.00 -6.40 7.59
N ILE A 150 -7.45 -5.30 7.05
CA ILE A 150 -6.62 -4.37 7.82
C ILE A 150 -7.47 -3.61 8.84
N GLU A 151 -8.69 -3.21 8.45
CA GLU A 151 -9.66 -2.58 9.36
C GLU A 151 -9.99 -3.51 10.55
N GLU A 152 -10.27 -4.79 10.28
CA GLU A 152 -10.52 -5.81 11.31
C GLU A 152 -9.31 -6.01 12.24
N ASP A 153 -8.09 -6.02 11.72
CA ASP A 153 -6.86 -6.07 12.52
C ASP A 153 -6.71 -4.84 13.43
N ILE A 154 -7.02 -3.63 12.92
CA ILE A 154 -7.00 -2.37 13.69
C ILE A 154 -8.04 -2.40 14.81
N GLU A 155 -9.28 -2.82 14.51
CA GLU A 155 -10.34 -2.96 15.51
C GLU A 155 -9.91 -3.93 16.62
N LYS A 156 -9.30 -5.06 16.24
CA LYS A 156 -8.81 -6.04 17.20
C LYS A 156 -7.66 -5.50 18.06
N PHE A 157 -6.75 -4.75 17.45
CA PHE A 157 -5.65 -4.10 18.18
C PHE A 157 -6.19 -3.10 19.22
N ILE A 158 -7.19 -2.28 18.85
CA ILE A 158 -7.83 -1.32 19.77
C ILE A 158 -8.50 -2.05 20.93
N GLU A 159 -9.27 -3.12 20.66
CA GLU A 159 -9.91 -3.93 21.70
C GLU A 159 -8.88 -4.44 22.72
N LEU A 160 -7.79 -5.06 22.25
CA LEU A 160 -6.74 -5.60 23.12
C LEU A 160 -5.98 -4.50 23.88
N SER A 161 -5.89 -3.28 23.34
CA SER A 161 -5.22 -2.16 24.01
C SER A 161 -5.93 -1.72 25.30
N TYR A 162 -7.25 -1.96 25.40
CA TYR A 162 -8.02 -1.66 26.61
C TYR A 162 -7.90 -2.75 27.67
N GLU A 163 -7.53 -3.97 27.31
CA GLU A 163 -7.35 -5.09 28.25
C GLU A 163 -5.98 -5.10 28.92
N ILE A 164 -4.99 -4.43 28.31
CA ILE A 164 -3.60 -4.35 28.79
C ILE A 164 -3.41 -3.16 29.76
N ASN A 165 -4.36 -2.21 29.79
CA ASN A 165 -4.41 -1.09 30.75
C ASN A 165 -5.19 -1.44 32.02
#